data_AF-A0A9W7DK59-F1
#
_entry.id   AF-A0A9W7DK59-F1
#
_cell.length_a   1.000
_cell.length_b   1.000
_cell.length_c   1.000
_cell.angle_alpha   90.00
_cell.angle_beta   90.00
_cell.angle_gamma   90.00
#
_symmetry.space_group_name_H-M   'P 1'
#
loop_
_entity.id
_entity.type
_entity.pdbx_description
1 polymer ?
#
loop_
_entity_poly.entity_id
_entity_poly.type
_entity_poly.pdbx_seq_one_letter_code
_entity_poly.pdbx_strand_id
1 'polypeptide(L)'
;MTITELEISAPTQETLEPLYKVKDDMSNPTKFKQWEPKIKAYQDELARNTPPEYKVPETEIPGTLDTVPFNSIKFISETKHLSLEERTITNLTATELASAIASKKYTSVAVLKAFAHRCVIAHQFTNLAVQFFINEGIKRAQELDDHLANTGKTVGPLHGVPISLKEHMGYAGKVTHGGWVSYLDNIPKESDVTIDILYKLGCVFYVRTNEPQGLMMLDTDNNITGRTRNTHNSLLTSGGSSGGEGVCVSARGSPWGVGTDIGGSIRSPAAFSGVYGLKPTSKRVSLAGTGVSPGKGQESVYACAGPLTNSIDDIELFMDAYVNMGKPWNLDQNSLPMPWRHEVATTYKKPSDITVAIMWDDGLVRPQPPITRGLKYLQDKLSQAGVKVIKFDPIETQLAYDVVNDLYSCDGNFKAIP
;
A
#
# COMPACT_ATOMS: atom_id res chain seq x y z
N MET A 1 -6.41 30.01 -36.83
CA MET A 1 -5.52 28.86 -37.07
C MET A 1 -6.29 27.61 -36.72
N THR A 2 -6.59 26.80 -37.72
CA THR A 2 -7.20 25.48 -37.58
C THR A 2 -6.26 24.57 -36.80
N ILE A 3 -6.73 24.03 -35.68
CA ILE A 3 -6.00 23.04 -34.87
C ILE A 3 -5.99 21.75 -35.67
N THR A 4 -4.86 21.45 -36.31
CA THR A 4 -4.60 20.13 -36.88
C THR A 4 -4.58 19.11 -35.75
N GLU A 5 -5.34 18.02 -35.91
CA GLU A 5 -5.30 16.85 -35.04
C GLU A 5 -3.85 16.40 -34.89
N LEU A 6 -3.30 16.52 -33.68
CA LEU A 6 -2.06 15.85 -33.33
C LEU A 6 -2.41 14.37 -33.15
N GLU A 7 -2.00 13.54 -34.11
CA GLU A 7 -1.98 12.09 -33.94
C GLU A 7 -1.06 11.74 -32.77
N ILE A 8 -1.63 11.57 -31.58
CA ILE A 8 -0.93 10.99 -30.44
C ILE A 8 -1.05 9.47 -30.61
N SER A 9 -0.13 8.88 -31.37
CA SER A 9 0.05 7.42 -31.36
C SER A 9 0.64 7.00 -30.01
N ALA A 10 0.14 5.90 -29.43
CA ALA A 10 0.80 5.29 -28.28
C ALA A 10 2.28 5.00 -28.62
N PRO A 11 3.23 5.22 -27.68
CA PRO A 11 4.63 4.94 -27.93
C PRO A 11 4.80 3.48 -28.36
N THR A 12 5.51 3.26 -29.46
CA THR A 12 5.81 1.91 -29.98
C THR A 12 6.85 1.24 -29.10
N GLN A 13 6.95 -0.10 -29.18
CA GLN A 13 7.98 -0.86 -28.47
C GLN A 13 9.40 -0.36 -28.78
N GLU A 14 9.66 0.09 -30.01
CA GLU A 14 10.92 0.75 -30.42
C GLU A 14 11.19 2.07 -29.69
N THR A 15 10.15 2.87 -29.40
CA THR A 15 10.32 4.14 -28.66
C THR A 15 10.44 3.94 -27.15
N LEU A 16 9.91 2.83 -26.62
CA LEU A 16 10.00 2.49 -25.19
C LEU A 16 11.29 1.74 -24.86
N GLU A 17 11.79 0.87 -25.74
CA GLU A 17 12.98 0.03 -25.50
C GLU A 17 14.20 0.79 -24.96
N PRO A 18 14.59 1.98 -25.50
CA PRO A 18 15.73 2.73 -25.01
C PRO A 18 15.53 3.31 -23.60
N LEU A 19 14.28 3.63 -23.21
CA LEU A 19 13.96 4.15 -21.87
C LEU A 19 14.08 3.06 -20.78
N TYR A 20 13.93 1.79 -21.17
CA TYR A 20 14.06 0.63 -20.27
C TYR A 20 15.42 -0.09 -20.39
N LYS A 21 16.21 0.19 -21.44
CA LYS A 21 17.62 -0.25 -21.56
C LYS A 21 18.55 0.78 -20.93
N VAL A 22 18.38 1.07 -19.65
CA VAL A 22 19.47 1.65 -18.87
C VAL A 22 20.51 0.54 -18.74
N LYS A 23 21.69 0.74 -19.33
CA LYS A 23 22.84 -0.12 -19.05
C LYS A 23 23.20 0.19 -17.61
N ASP A 24 22.88 -0.72 -16.69
CA ASP A 24 23.28 -0.62 -15.30
C ASP A 24 24.81 -0.65 -15.24
N ASP A 25 25.42 0.54 -15.26
CA ASP A 25 26.86 0.78 -15.24
C ASP A 25 27.38 1.03 -13.82
N MET A 26 26.46 1.05 -12.84
CA MET A 26 26.74 1.25 -11.42
C MET A 26 26.69 -0.07 -10.63
N SER A 27 26.07 -1.13 -11.14
CA SER A 27 26.20 -2.44 -10.51
C SER A 27 27.59 -3.02 -10.71
N ASN A 28 28.12 -3.58 -9.63
CA ASN A 28 29.31 -4.40 -9.66
C ASN A 28 28.85 -5.85 -9.56
N PRO A 29 28.77 -6.61 -10.68
CA PRO A 29 28.23 -7.97 -10.67
C PRO A 29 29.01 -8.90 -9.72
N THR A 30 30.32 -8.70 -9.59
CA THR A 30 31.17 -9.46 -8.66
C THR A 30 30.80 -9.18 -7.21
N LYS A 31 30.53 -7.91 -6.86
CA LYS A 31 30.06 -7.53 -5.52
C LYS A 31 28.62 -8.01 -5.28
N PHE A 32 27.76 -7.97 -6.30
CA PHE A 32 26.38 -8.46 -6.19
C PHE A 32 26.33 -9.96 -5.91
N LYS A 33 27.19 -10.76 -6.55
CA LYS A 33 27.34 -12.20 -6.29
C LYS A 33 27.59 -12.55 -4.82
N GLN A 34 28.16 -11.65 -4.03
CA GLN A 34 28.36 -11.85 -2.59
C GLN A 34 27.04 -11.85 -1.80
N TRP A 35 25.99 -11.23 -2.33
CA TRP A 35 24.67 -11.15 -1.73
C TRP A 35 23.73 -12.27 -2.19
N GLU A 36 24.02 -12.95 -3.31
CA GLU A 36 23.20 -14.05 -3.83
C GLU A 36 22.85 -15.12 -2.78
N PRO A 37 23.79 -15.59 -1.93
CA PRO A 37 23.44 -16.55 -0.88
C PRO A 37 22.42 -16.02 0.14
N LYS A 38 22.52 -14.72 0.51
CA LYS A 38 21.58 -14.10 1.46
C LYS A 38 20.22 -13.85 0.82
N ILE A 39 20.20 -13.39 -0.44
CA ILE A 39 18.97 -13.24 -1.22
C ILE A 39 18.26 -14.58 -1.32
N LYS A 40 18.99 -15.66 -1.68
CA LYS A 40 18.44 -17.00 -1.78
C LYS A 40 17.90 -17.50 -0.44
N ALA A 41 18.63 -17.29 0.65
CA ALA A 41 18.16 -17.66 1.99
C ALA A 41 16.87 -16.94 2.40
N TYR A 42 16.76 -15.64 2.07
CA TYR A 42 15.55 -14.85 2.30
C TYR A 42 14.36 -15.35 1.45
N GLN A 43 14.58 -15.61 0.17
CA GLN A 43 13.58 -16.18 -0.74
C GLN A 43 13.13 -17.58 -0.27
N ASP A 44 14.05 -18.40 0.23
CA ASP A 44 13.75 -19.72 0.79
C ASP A 44 12.93 -19.61 2.08
N GLU A 45 13.18 -18.59 2.90
CA GLU A 45 12.34 -18.31 4.07
C GLU A 45 10.93 -17.89 3.68
N LEU A 46 10.78 -16.98 2.71
CA LEU A 46 9.48 -16.62 2.15
C LEU A 46 8.75 -17.86 1.61
N ALA A 47 9.44 -18.71 0.84
CA ALA A 47 8.87 -19.94 0.29
C ALA A 47 8.44 -20.94 1.38
N ARG A 48 9.26 -21.14 2.43
CA ARG A 48 8.92 -21.99 3.58
C ARG A 48 7.71 -21.49 4.36
N ASN A 49 7.56 -20.18 4.48
CA ASN A 49 6.45 -19.55 5.19
C ASN A 49 5.20 -19.36 4.29
N THR A 50 5.24 -19.82 3.03
CA THR A 50 4.10 -19.82 2.12
C THR A 50 3.44 -21.21 2.12
N PRO A 51 2.28 -21.41 2.79
CA PRO A 51 1.68 -22.72 2.96
C PRO A 51 1.34 -23.38 1.61
N PRO A 52 1.84 -24.59 1.31
CA PRO A 52 1.55 -25.29 0.06
C PRO A 52 0.04 -25.52 -0.17
N GLU A 53 -0.73 -25.73 0.90
CA GLU A 53 -2.18 -25.92 0.86
C GLU A 53 -2.96 -24.68 0.42
N TYR A 54 -2.33 -23.49 0.46
CA TYR A 54 -2.92 -22.24 -0.01
C TYR A 54 -2.54 -21.88 -1.45
N LYS A 55 -1.69 -22.69 -2.09
CA LYS A 55 -1.22 -22.45 -3.45
C LYS A 55 -2.17 -23.07 -4.47
N VAL A 56 -2.35 -22.37 -5.59
CA VAL A 56 -2.89 -22.99 -6.81
C VAL A 56 -1.78 -23.79 -7.51
N PRO A 57 -2.13 -24.84 -8.27
CA PRO A 57 -1.17 -25.58 -9.08
C PRO A 57 -0.43 -24.66 -10.06
N GLU A 58 0.88 -24.88 -10.25
CA GLU A 58 1.70 -24.09 -11.17
C GLU A 58 1.17 -24.12 -12.61
N THR A 59 0.48 -25.20 -13.01
CA THR A 59 -0.18 -25.34 -14.31
C THR A 59 -1.34 -24.37 -14.53
N GLU A 60 -1.91 -23.80 -13.46
CA GLU A 60 -2.95 -22.77 -13.53
C GLU A 60 -2.37 -21.35 -13.58
N ILE A 61 -1.05 -21.19 -13.40
CA ILE A 61 -0.36 -19.89 -13.48
C ILE A 61 0.22 -19.72 -14.88
N PRO A 62 -0.16 -18.68 -15.63
CA PRO A 62 0.42 -18.44 -16.94
C PRO A 62 1.92 -18.19 -16.86
N GLY A 63 2.73 -18.96 -17.61
CA GLY A 63 4.16 -18.66 -17.80
C GLY A 63 4.42 -17.36 -18.58
N THR A 64 3.36 -16.70 -19.06
CA THR A 64 3.40 -15.49 -19.89
C THR A 64 2.98 -14.22 -19.13
N LEU A 65 2.98 -14.22 -17.79
CA LEU A 65 2.58 -13.07 -16.99
C LEU A 65 3.37 -11.78 -17.33
N ASP A 66 4.60 -11.92 -17.84
CA ASP A 66 5.48 -10.80 -18.23
C ASP A 66 5.39 -10.40 -19.71
N THR A 67 4.63 -11.13 -20.52
CA THR A 67 4.55 -10.89 -21.97
C THR A 67 3.13 -10.73 -22.49
N VAL A 68 2.13 -11.24 -21.76
CA VAL A 68 0.71 -11.18 -22.13
C VAL A 68 -0.09 -10.57 -20.97
N PRO A 69 -0.94 -9.55 -21.22
CA PRO A 69 -1.80 -8.98 -20.20
C PRO A 69 -2.64 -10.04 -19.49
N PHE A 70 -2.51 -10.13 -18.17
CA PHE A 70 -3.33 -11.01 -17.34
C PHE A 70 -4.05 -10.22 -16.25
N ASN A 71 -5.34 -10.50 -16.07
CA ASN A 71 -6.16 -9.91 -15.02
C ASN A 71 -6.25 -10.89 -13.84
N SER A 72 -5.37 -10.70 -12.85
CA SER A 72 -5.32 -11.52 -11.64
C SER A 72 -6.57 -11.35 -10.78
N ILE A 73 -7.20 -10.17 -10.73
CA ILE A 73 -8.45 -9.98 -9.95
C ILE A 73 -9.52 -10.96 -10.41
N LYS A 74 -9.72 -11.05 -11.74
CA LYS A 74 -10.73 -11.95 -12.32
C LYS A 74 -10.47 -13.38 -11.89
N PHE A 75 -9.24 -13.87 -12.08
CA PHE A 75 -8.87 -15.23 -11.66
C PHE A 75 -9.11 -15.45 -10.16
N ILE A 76 -8.61 -14.56 -9.31
CA ILE A 76 -8.71 -14.67 -7.85
C ILE A 76 -10.17 -14.62 -7.38
N SER A 77 -11.04 -13.88 -8.06
CA SER A 77 -12.47 -13.80 -7.72
C SER A 77 -13.27 -15.05 -8.11
N GLU A 78 -12.84 -15.75 -9.16
CA GLU A 78 -13.57 -16.88 -9.77
C GLU A 78 -12.94 -18.24 -9.41
N THR A 79 -11.76 -18.26 -8.77
CA THR A 79 -11.00 -19.48 -8.53
C THR A 79 -11.74 -20.47 -7.63
N LYS A 80 -11.70 -21.75 -8.02
CA LYS A 80 -12.26 -22.88 -7.25
C LYS A 80 -11.46 -23.19 -5.98
N HIS A 81 -10.24 -22.68 -5.86
CA HIS A 81 -9.34 -22.95 -4.73
C HIS A 81 -9.76 -22.21 -3.46
N LEU A 82 -10.61 -21.19 -3.57
CA LEU A 82 -11.29 -20.58 -2.42
C LEU A 82 -12.67 -21.21 -2.23
N SER A 83 -13.04 -21.52 -0.99
CA SER A 83 -14.40 -21.89 -0.62
C SER A 83 -15.36 -20.70 -0.74
N LEU A 84 -16.67 -20.98 -0.75
CA LEU A 84 -17.68 -19.92 -0.74
C LEU A 84 -17.60 -19.06 0.54
N GLU A 85 -17.29 -19.68 1.68
CA GLU A 85 -17.13 -19.00 2.96
C GLU A 85 -15.91 -18.06 2.93
N GLU A 86 -14.75 -18.52 2.45
CA GLU A 86 -13.56 -17.68 2.33
C GLU A 86 -13.79 -16.48 1.39
N ARG A 87 -14.46 -16.70 0.25
CA ARG A 87 -14.85 -15.60 -0.65
C ARG A 87 -15.79 -14.62 0.04
N THR A 88 -16.74 -15.12 0.82
CA THR A 88 -17.70 -14.27 1.55
C THR A 88 -16.96 -13.41 2.58
N ILE A 89 -16.11 -14.03 3.41
CA ILE A 89 -15.31 -13.36 4.43
C ILE A 89 -14.39 -12.30 3.81
N THR A 90 -13.62 -12.67 2.79
CA THR A 90 -12.62 -11.78 2.19
C THR A 90 -13.20 -10.64 1.33
N ASN A 91 -14.50 -10.69 1.02
CA ASN A 91 -15.21 -9.60 0.35
C ASN A 91 -15.81 -8.57 1.33
N LEU A 92 -15.82 -8.85 2.64
CA LEU A 92 -16.23 -7.88 3.65
C LEU A 92 -15.19 -6.76 3.79
N THR A 93 -15.67 -5.57 4.11
CA THR A 93 -14.85 -4.43 4.55
C THR A 93 -14.26 -4.68 5.94
N ALA A 94 -13.20 -3.97 6.33
CA ALA A 94 -12.64 -4.09 7.67
C ALA A 94 -13.65 -3.69 8.76
N THR A 95 -14.49 -2.69 8.48
CA THR A 95 -15.60 -2.29 9.36
C THR A 95 -16.60 -3.42 9.58
N GLU A 96 -17.02 -4.10 8.52
CA GLU A 96 -17.91 -5.26 8.61
C GLU A 96 -17.25 -6.45 9.33
N LEU A 97 -15.96 -6.68 9.09
CA LEU A 97 -15.19 -7.73 9.76
C LEU A 97 -15.08 -7.48 11.27
N ALA A 98 -14.72 -6.26 11.68
CA ALA A 98 -14.65 -5.88 13.09
C ALA A 98 -16.00 -6.13 13.79
N SER A 99 -17.11 -5.73 13.17
CA SER A 99 -18.46 -5.99 13.69
C SER A 99 -18.81 -7.48 13.73
N ALA A 100 -18.45 -8.24 12.69
CA ALA A 100 -18.77 -9.66 12.61
C ALA A 100 -17.98 -10.49 13.64
N ILE A 101 -16.72 -10.14 13.88
CA ILE A 101 -15.89 -10.77 14.90
C ILE A 101 -16.39 -10.41 16.30
N ALA A 102 -16.64 -9.12 16.58
CA ALA A 102 -17.15 -8.66 17.87
C ALA A 102 -18.49 -9.30 18.26
N SER A 103 -19.36 -9.56 17.28
CA SER A 103 -20.64 -10.26 17.45
C SER A 103 -20.53 -11.79 17.45
N LYS A 104 -19.32 -12.35 17.37
CA LYS A 104 -19.03 -13.80 17.30
C LYS A 104 -19.67 -14.50 16.09
N LYS A 105 -19.99 -13.75 15.02
CA LYS A 105 -20.43 -14.33 13.75
C LYS A 105 -19.29 -15.09 13.06
N TYR A 106 -18.08 -14.54 13.11
CA TYR A 106 -16.85 -15.20 12.68
C TYR A 106 -15.82 -15.15 13.80
N THR A 107 -14.92 -16.13 13.80
CA THR A 107 -13.72 -16.09 14.65
C THR A 107 -12.59 -15.38 13.91
N SER A 108 -11.70 -14.73 14.65
CA SER A 108 -10.49 -14.09 14.13
C SER A 108 -9.63 -15.10 13.37
N VAL A 109 -9.53 -16.35 13.86
CA VAL A 109 -8.78 -17.43 13.19
C VAL A 109 -9.39 -17.76 11.83
N ALA A 110 -10.72 -17.88 11.73
CA ALA A 110 -11.39 -18.16 10.46
C ALA A 110 -11.19 -17.01 9.47
N VAL A 111 -11.32 -15.77 9.95
CA VAL A 111 -11.10 -14.56 9.14
C VAL A 111 -9.66 -14.50 8.62
N LEU A 112 -8.67 -14.67 9.49
CA LEU A 112 -7.27 -14.64 9.08
C LEU A 112 -6.95 -15.73 8.05
N LYS A 113 -7.40 -16.98 8.28
CA LYS A 113 -7.13 -18.09 7.34
C LYS A 113 -7.68 -17.79 5.95
N ALA A 114 -8.89 -17.24 5.85
CA ALA A 114 -9.50 -16.87 4.59
C ALA A 114 -8.67 -15.80 3.83
N PHE A 115 -8.23 -14.74 4.54
CA PHE A 115 -7.38 -13.71 3.94
C PHE A 115 -5.99 -14.24 3.58
N ALA A 116 -5.36 -15.03 4.44
CA ALA A 116 -4.06 -15.63 4.19
C ALA A 116 -4.07 -16.53 2.95
N HIS A 117 -5.11 -17.37 2.80
CA HIS A 117 -5.28 -18.23 1.63
C HIS A 117 -5.39 -17.38 0.34
N ARG A 118 -6.30 -16.40 0.33
CA ARG A 118 -6.48 -15.50 -0.82
C ARG A 118 -5.21 -14.69 -1.14
N CYS A 119 -4.48 -14.26 -0.12
CA CYS A 119 -3.23 -13.52 -0.26
C CYS A 119 -2.10 -14.37 -0.88
N VAL A 120 -1.99 -15.65 -0.51
CA VAL A 120 -1.00 -16.58 -1.08
C VAL A 120 -1.29 -16.84 -2.55
N ILE A 121 -2.56 -17.07 -2.92
CA ILE A 121 -2.97 -17.18 -4.32
C ILE A 121 -2.58 -15.90 -5.06
N ALA A 122 -2.96 -14.73 -4.54
CA ALA A 122 -2.63 -13.45 -5.17
C ALA A 122 -1.12 -13.25 -5.36
N HIS A 123 -0.31 -13.65 -4.36
CA HIS A 123 1.14 -13.58 -4.43
C HIS A 123 1.73 -14.40 -5.58
N GLN A 124 1.18 -15.56 -5.91
CA GLN A 124 1.66 -16.39 -7.03
C GLN A 124 1.57 -15.69 -8.39
N PHE A 125 0.59 -14.79 -8.59
CA PHE A 125 0.42 -14.05 -9.85
C PHE A 125 1.14 -12.70 -9.85
N THR A 126 1.34 -12.11 -8.68
CA THR A 126 1.68 -10.68 -8.56
C THR A 126 2.99 -10.43 -7.87
N ASN A 127 3.54 -11.38 -7.12
CA ASN A 127 4.72 -11.19 -6.29
C ASN A 127 4.57 -10.01 -5.30
N LEU A 128 3.41 -9.92 -4.64
CA LEU A 128 3.06 -8.80 -3.74
C LEU A 128 3.73 -8.83 -2.36
N ALA A 129 4.28 -9.97 -1.94
CA ALA A 129 4.71 -10.23 -0.56
C ALA A 129 6.21 -10.46 -0.53
N VAL A 130 6.82 -10.04 0.57
CA VAL A 130 8.24 -10.27 0.87
C VAL A 130 8.42 -11.16 2.09
N GLN A 131 7.43 -11.18 2.99
CA GLN A 131 7.38 -12.11 4.12
C GLN A 131 5.95 -12.57 4.38
N PHE A 132 5.79 -13.86 4.65
CA PHE A 132 4.61 -14.41 5.30
C PHE A 132 4.98 -14.87 6.72
N PHE A 133 4.08 -14.65 7.66
CA PHE A 133 4.18 -15.10 9.04
C PHE A 133 2.80 -15.53 9.56
N ILE A 134 2.11 -16.30 8.71
CA ILE A 134 0.71 -16.72 8.90
C ILE A 134 0.52 -17.47 10.22
N ASN A 135 1.45 -18.34 10.61
CA ASN A 135 1.34 -19.08 11.88
C ASN A 135 1.38 -18.16 13.12
N GLU A 136 2.19 -17.10 13.07
CA GLU A 136 2.22 -16.08 14.12
C GLU A 136 0.91 -15.30 14.17
N GLY A 137 0.39 -14.93 13.00
CA GLY A 137 -0.95 -14.34 12.88
C GLY A 137 -2.04 -15.25 13.45
N ILE A 138 -2.02 -16.56 13.14
CA ILE A 138 -3.01 -17.54 13.64
C ILE A 138 -2.94 -17.62 15.16
N LYS A 139 -1.73 -17.63 15.74
CA LYS A 139 -1.55 -17.62 17.19
C LYS A 139 -2.19 -16.37 17.81
N ARG A 140 -1.92 -15.19 17.26
CA ARG A 140 -2.53 -13.93 17.72
C ARG A 140 -4.05 -13.94 17.56
N ALA A 141 -4.57 -14.43 16.44
CA ALA A 141 -6.00 -14.56 16.20
C ALA A 141 -6.66 -15.48 17.23
N GLN A 142 -6.03 -16.61 17.58
CA GLN A 142 -6.52 -17.52 18.61
C GLN A 142 -6.55 -16.85 20.00
N GLU A 143 -5.51 -16.11 20.37
CA GLU A 143 -5.46 -15.37 21.64
C GLU A 143 -6.62 -14.36 21.74
N LEU A 144 -6.98 -13.71 20.63
CA LEU A 144 -8.09 -12.76 20.55
C LEU A 144 -9.44 -13.47 20.67
N ASP A 145 -9.62 -14.59 19.96
CA ASP A 145 -10.83 -15.41 20.05
C ASP A 145 -11.05 -15.94 21.47
N ASP A 146 -9.99 -16.43 22.12
CA ASP A 146 -10.03 -16.89 23.52
C ASP A 146 -10.38 -15.73 24.47
N HIS A 147 -9.80 -14.55 24.26
CA HIS A 147 -10.12 -13.36 25.05
C HIS A 147 -11.61 -12.99 24.93
N LEU A 148 -12.15 -12.95 23.71
CA LEU A 148 -13.55 -12.61 23.47
C LEU A 148 -14.51 -13.69 24.01
N ALA A 149 -14.11 -14.96 23.93
CA ALA A 149 -14.86 -16.07 24.53
C ALA A 149 -14.92 -15.95 26.06
N ASN A 150 -13.78 -15.68 26.71
CA ASN A 150 -13.65 -15.65 28.16
C ASN A 150 -14.22 -14.38 28.81
N THR A 151 -14.06 -13.23 28.18
CA THR A 151 -14.44 -11.93 28.77
C THR A 151 -15.74 -11.35 28.22
N GLY A 152 -16.19 -11.84 27.06
CA GLY A 152 -17.31 -11.26 26.33
C GLY A 152 -17.03 -9.87 25.75
N LYS A 153 -15.78 -9.41 25.76
CA LYS A 153 -15.37 -8.08 25.29
C LYS A 153 -14.25 -8.20 24.27
N THR A 154 -14.20 -7.25 23.33
CA THR A 154 -13.07 -7.10 22.42
C THR A 154 -11.91 -6.38 23.13
N VAL A 155 -10.67 -6.67 22.71
CA VAL A 155 -9.49 -5.94 23.21
C VAL A 155 -9.43 -4.49 22.73
N GLY A 156 -10.13 -4.19 21.64
CA GLY A 156 -10.14 -2.91 20.96
C GLY A 156 -11.08 -2.92 19.75
N PRO A 157 -11.18 -1.79 19.02
CA PRO A 157 -12.11 -1.64 17.90
C PRO A 157 -11.71 -2.49 16.69
N LEU A 158 -10.45 -2.94 16.60
CA LEU A 158 -9.91 -3.67 15.47
C LEU A 158 -9.65 -5.14 15.81
N HIS A 159 -10.30 -5.64 16.87
CA HIS A 159 -10.12 -7.00 17.38
C HIS A 159 -10.31 -8.05 16.30
N GLY A 160 -9.22 -8.77 16.01
CA GLY A 160 -9.21 -9.91 15.10
C GLY A 160 -9.10 -9.56 13.62
N VAL A 161 -9.07 -8.27 13.25
CA VAL A 161 -9.00 -7.83 11.85
C VAL A 161 -7.58 -8.09 11.30
N PRO A 162 -7.43 -8.89 10.23
CA PRO A 162 -6.14 -9.13 9.62
C PRO A 162 -5.73 -7.95 8.74
N ILE A 163 -4.46 -7.53 8.81
CA ILE A 163 -3.98 -6.37 8.03
C ILE A 163 -2.58 -6.63 7.46
N SER A 164 -2.29 -6.07 6.28
CA SER A 164 -0.95 -6.08 5.67
C SER A 164 -0.13 -4.86 6.09
N LEU A 165 1.20 -5.03 6.11
CA LEU A 165 2.16 -3.98 6.47
C LEU A 165 3.21 -3.85 5.37
N LYS A 166 3.50 -2.62 4.94
CA LYS A 166 4.59 -2.38 4.00
C LYS A 166 5.94 -2.73 4.62
N GLU A 167 6.89 -3.27 3.84
CA GLU A 167 8.14 -3.83 4.36
C GLU A 167 8.92 -2.82 5.22
N HIS A 168 9.41 -1.68 4.73
CA HIS A 168 10.31 -0.81 5.51
C HIS A 168 9.85 -0.35 6.92
N MET A 169 8.57 -0.53 7.29
CA MET A 169 8.05 -0.39 8.65
C MET A 169 8.76 -1.38 9.60
N GLY A 170 9.32 -0.86 10.68
CA GLY A 170 10.16 -1.66 11.57
C GLY A 170 9.29 -2.67 12.32
N TYR A 171 9.48 -3.97 12.10
CA TYR A 171 8.74 -5.01 12.82
C TYR A 171 9.69 -5.90 13.62
N ALA A 172 9.50 -5.92 14.95
CA ALA A 172 10.39 -6.61 15.87
C ALA A 172 10.62 -8.07 15.45
N GLY A 173 11.88 -8.47 15.33
CA GLY A 173 12.25 -9.85 14.99
C GLY A 173 12.06 -10.23 13.52
N LYS A 174 11.69 -9.30 12.64
CA LYS A 174 11.60 -9.53 11.18
C LYS A 174 12.65 -8.72 10.43
N VAL A 175 13.26 -9.31 9.40
CA VAL A 175 14.19 -8.60 8.51
C VAL A 175 13.49 -7.40 7.89
N THR A 176 14.07 -6.22 7.98
CA THR A 176 13.60 -4.95 7.42
C THR A 176 14.63 -4.38 6.45
N HIS A 177 14.42 -4.50 5.15
CA HIS A 177 15.47 -4.28 4.15
C HIS A 177 15.24 -3.08 3.21
N GLY A 178 14.03 -2.54 3.04
CA GLY A 178 13.82 -1.36 2.18
C GLY A 178 14.16 -1.59 0.70
N GLY A 179 14.11 -2.84 0.25
CA GLY A 179 14.62 -3.30 -1.05
C GLY A 179 16.17 -3.29 -1.21
N TRP A 180 16.96 -3.04 -0.16
CA TRP A 180 18.42 -3.10 -0.21
C TRP A 180 18.97 -4.48 0.20
N VAL A 181 19.70 -5.14 -0.71
CA VAL A 181 20.31 -6.46 -0.46
C VAL A 181 21.30 -6.46 0.71
N SER A 182 21.91 -5.32 1.01
CA SER A 182 22.82 -5.16 2.15
C SER A 182 22.13 -5.16 3.51
N TYR A 183 20.80 -5.00 3.55
CA TYR A 183 20.02 -4.92 4.78
C TYR A 183 19.27 -6.22 5.07
N LEU A 184 19.61 -7.33 4.40
CA LEU A 184 18.99 -8.64 4.64
C LEU A 184 19.25 -9.21 6.04
N ASP A 185 20.18 -8.63 6.81
CA ASP A 185 20.43 -8.96 8.22
C ASP A 185 19.89 -7.88 9.19
N ASN A 186 19.24 -6.84 8.68
CA ASN A 186 18.70 -5.76 9.52
C ASN A 186 17.39 -6.21 10.17
N ILE A 187 17.46 -6.63 11.43
CA ILE A 187 16.30 -7.08 12.20
C ILE A 187 16.06 -6.09 13.34
N PRO A 188 15.01 -5.24 13.27
CA PRO A 188 14.66 -4.35 14.37
C PRO A 188 14.38 -5.12 15.66
N LYS A 189 14.83 -4.56 16.79
CA LYS A 189 14.55 -5.13 18.12
C LYS A 189 13.15 -4.78 18.62
N GLU A 190 12.67 -3.62 18.23
CA GLU A 190 11.37 -3.06 18.59
C GLU A 190 10.59 -2.80 17.31
N SER A 191 9.27 -2.88 17.41
CA SER A 191 8.39 -2.50 16.31
C SER A 191 8.21 -0.99 16.28
N ASP A 192 7.83 -0.45 15.13
CA ASP A 192 7.46 0.95 15.03
C ASP A 192 6.17 1.24 15.80
N VAL A 193 6.00 2.52 16.17
CA VAL A 193 4.88 2.99 16.99
C VAL A 193 3.54 2.68 16.33
N THR A 194 3.46 2.68 15.00
CA THR A 194 2.22 2.41 14.28
C THR A 194 1.82 0.95 14.38
N ILE A 195 2.77 0.03 14.20
CA ILE A 195 2.57 -1.41 14.39
C ILE A 195 2.14 -1.70 15.84
N ASP A 196 2.81 -1.11 16.82
CA ASP A 196 2.48 -1.29 18.24
C ASP A 196 1.06 -0.82 18.59
N ILE A 197 0.64 0.34 18.06
CA ILE A 197 -0.72 0.86 18.25
C ILE A 197 -1.73 -0.10 17.63
N LEU A 198 -1.54 -0.50 16.38
CA LEU A 198 -2.49 -1.37 15.68
C LEU A 198 -2.59 -2.76 16.33
N TYR A 199 -1.47 -3.30 16.82
CA TYR A 199 -1.44 -4.55 17.58
C TYR A 199 -2.27 -4.45 18.87
N LYS A 200 -2.13 -3.34 19.60
CA LYS A 200 -2.89 -3.06 20.84
C LYS A 200 -4.38 -2.84 20.58
N LEU A 201 -4.73 -2.23 19.45
CA LEU A 201 -6.12 -2.07 19.01
C LEU A 201 -6.78 -3.38 18.57
N GLY A 202 -5.99 -4.45 18.43
CA GLY A 202 -6.46 -5.82 18.23
C GLY A 202 -6.23 -6.37 16.82
N CYS A 203 -5.48 -5.68 15.96
CA CYS A 203 -5.15 -6.18 14.63
C CYS A 203 -4.31 -7.46 14.67
N VAL A 204 -4.38 -8.22 13.57
CA VAL A 204 -3.61 -9.44 13.34
C VAL A 204 -2.73 -9.25 12.10
N PHE A 205 -1.42 -9.31 12.26
CA PHE A 205 -0.48 -9.22 11.15
C PHE A 205 -0.10 -10.62 10.64
N TYR A 206 0.08 -10.79 9.33
CA TYR A 206 0.46 -12.08 8.73
C TYR A 206 1.31 -11.98 7.47
N VAL A 207 1.44 -10.79 6.89
CA VAL A 207 2.17 -10.54 5.65
C VAL A 207 2.84 -9.18 5.70
N ARG A 208 4.07 -9.11 5.17
CA ARG A 208 4.69 -7.85 4.75
C ARG A 208 4.78 -7.78 3.24
N THR A 209 4.45 -6.62 2.68
CA THR A 209 4.31 -6.47 1.24
C THR A 209 5.51 -5.80 0.58
N ASN A 210 5.67 -6.07 -0.70
CA ASN A 210 6.80 -5.66 -1.50
C ASN A 210 6.83 -4.15 -1.79
N GLU A 211 8.04 -3.65 -2.02
CA GLU A 211 8.35 -2.25 -2.25
C GLU A 211 9.60 -2.12 -3.16
N PRO A 212 9.80 -0.98 -3.85
CA PRO A 212 10.97 -0.78 -4.70
C PRO A 212 12.25 -0.60 -3.88
N GLN A 213 13.38 -0.89 -4.51
CA GLN A 213 14.70 -0.61 -3.96
C GLN A 213 14.83 0.85 -3.51
N GLY A 214 15.10 1.07 -2.22
CA GLY A 214 15.29 2.40 -1.63
C GLY A 214 14.02 3.25 -1.51
N LEU A 215 12.83 2.68 -1.75
CA LEU A 215 11.51 3.32 -1.53
C LEU A 215 11.19 4.54 -2.41
N MET A 216 12.12 5.04 -3.22
CA MET A 216 12.02 6.29 -3.98
C MET A 216 11.64 6.04 -5.44
N MET A 217 10.63 5.21 -5.67
CA MET A 217 10.11 4.91 -7.01
C MET A 217 8.59 4.73 -6.96
N LEU A 218 7.88 5.25 -7.98
CA LEU A 218 6.44 5.00 -8.20
C LEU A 218 6.19 3.74 -9.04
N ASP A 219 7.03 2.73 -8.84
CA ASP A 219 6.91 1.34 -9.30
C ASP A 219 7.38 0.45 -8.14
N THR A 220 7.21 -0.87 -8.24
CA THR A 220 7.62 -1.82 -7.20
C THR A 220 8.46 -2.94 -7.79
N ASP A 221 9.78 -2.78 -7.70
CA ASP A 221 10.78 -3.76 -8.12
C ASP A 221 12.06 -3.62 -7.30
N ASN A 222 12.67 -4.75 -6.95
CA ASN A 222 13.92 -4.78 -6.19
C ASN A 222 14.71 -6.07 -6.47
N ASN A 223 16.00 -6.04 -6.13
CA ASN A 223 16.92 -7.15 -6.38
C ASN A 223 16.80 -8.34 -5.40
N ILE A 224 15.80 -8.37 -4.51
CA ILE A 224 15.59 -9.43 -3.52
C ILE A 224 14.43 -10.34 -3.95
N THR A 225 13.24 -9.78 -4.14
CA THR A 225 12.03 -10.52 -4.52
C THR A 225 11.58 -10.22 -5.94
N GLY A 226 12.09 -9.16 -6.57
CA GLY A 226 11.74 -8.76 -7.93
C GLY A 226 10.45 -7.95 -8.01
N ARG A 227 9.94 -7.85 -9.22
CA ARG A 227 8.82 -6.98 -9.59
C ARG A 227 7.49 -7.42 -9.00
N THR A 228 6.70 -6.47 -8.50
CA THR A 228 5.29 -6.66 -8.20
C THR A 228 4.41 -6.23 -9.38
N ARG A 229 3.58 -7.15 -9.86
CA ARG A 229 2.68 -6.93 -11.00
C ARG A 229 1.33 -6.37 -10.56
N ASN A 230 0.73 -5.52 -11.40
CA ASN A 230 -0.61 -4.99 -11.16
C ASN A 230 -1.68 -6.09 -11.30
N THR A 231 -2.69 -6.06 -10.44
CA THR A 231 -3.77 -7.06 -10.39
C THR A 231 -4.73 -6.98 -11.58
N HIS A 232 -4.92 -5.80 -12.18
CA HIS A 232 -5.82 -5.59 -13.33
C HIS A 232 -5.17 -5.97 -14.66
N ASN A 233 -3.85 -5.77 -14.77
CA ASN A 233 -3.06 -6.11 -15.94
C ASN A 233 -1.60 -6.34 -15.53
N SER A 234 -1.14 -7.58 -15.64
CA SER A 234 0.20 -8.01 -15.23
C SER A 234 1.36 -7.28 -15.91
N LEU A 235 1.15 -6.65 -17.06
CA LEU A 235 2.18 -5.87 -17.78
C LEU A 235 2.31 -4.42 -17.29
N LEU A 236 1.38 -3.95 -16.44
CA LEU A 236 1.40 -2.60 -15.90
C LEU A 236 2.05 -2.58 -14.52
N THR A 237 2.61 -1.41 -14.17
CA THR A 237 3.15 -1.15 -12.84
C THR A 237 2.06 -1.25 -11.77
N SER A 238 2.43 -1.80 -10.61
CA SER A 238 1.62 -1.78 -9.39
C SER A 238 1.60 -0.41 -8.70
N GLY A 239 2.36 0.56 -9.22
CA GLY A 239 2.67 1.81 -8.55
C GLY A 239 3.73 1.58 -7.46
N GLY A 240 4.03 2.62 -6.71
CA GLY A 240 5.03 2.51 -5.67
C GLY A 240 5.12 3.75 -4.80
N SER A 241 5.84 3.72 -3.68
CA SER A 241 6.58 2.55 -3.20
C SER A 241 5.74 1.54 -2.43
N SER A 242 4.46 1.83 -2.15
CA SER A 242 3.55 0.87 -1.48
C SER A 242 2.79 -0.01 -2.48
N GLY A 243 3.43 -0.44 -3.58
CA GLY A 243 2.77 -1.23 -4.63
C GLY A 243 2.33 -2.60 -4.17
N GLY A 244 3.11 -3.26 -3.30
CA GLY A 244 2.69 -4.49 -2.64
C GLY A 244 1.39 -4.34 -1.85
N GLU A 245 1.23 -3.26 -1.08
CA GLU A 245 0.00 -2.95 -0.34
C GLU A 245 -1.19 -2.74 -1.30
N GLY A 246 -1.00 -1.91 -2.35
CA GLY A 246 -2.06 -1.65 -3.32
C GLY A 246 -2.57 -2.93 -3.99
N VAL A 247 -1.64 -3.81 -4.38
CA VAL A 247 -1.95 -5.11 -4.98
C VAL A 247 -2.59 -6.07 -3.97
N CYS A 248 -2.09 -6.12 -2.73
CA CYS A 248 -2.65 -6.96 -1.66
C CYS A 248 -4.11 -6.63 -1.39
N VAL A 249 -4.42 -5.34 -1.24
CA VAL A 249 -5.78 -4.86 -0.96
C VAL A 249 -6.68 -5.02 -2.18
N SER A 250 -6.18 -4.74 -3.39
CA SER A 250 -6.93 -4.93 -4.64
C SER A 250 -7.31 -6.40 -4.88
N ALA A 251 -6.42 -7.33 -4.55
CA ALA A 251 -6.66 -8.76 -4.64
C ALA A 251 -7.57 -9.31 -3.53
N ARG A 252 -8.04 -8.47 -2.60
CA ARG A 252 -8.70 -8.90 -1.35
C ARG A 252 -7.84 -9.87 -0.54
N GLY A 253 -6.52 -9.76 -0.72
CA GLY A 253 -5.52 -10.48 0.07
C GLY A 253 -5.44 -9.92 1.49
N SER A 254 -5.81 -8.65 1.68
CA SER A 254 -6.02 -7.97 2.97
C SER A 254 -7.20 -6.99 2.85
N PRO A 255 -8.03 -6.74 3.89
CA PRO A 255 -9.12 -5.76 3.82
C PRO A 255 -8.58 -4.32 3.81
N TRP A 256 -7.43 -4.09 4.44
CA TRP A 256 -6.61 -2.91 4.26
C TRP A 256 -5.14 -3.18 4.51
N GLY A 257 -4.33 -2.20 4.12
CA GLY A 257 -2.90 -2.16 4.26
C GLY A 257 -2.37 -0.86 4.85
N VAL A 258 -1.17 -0.87 5.43
CA VAL A 258 -0.48 0.34 5.90
C VAL A 258 0.70 0.64 4.99
N GLY A 259 0.59 1.74 4.23
CA GLY A 259 1.64 2.25 3.36
C GLY A 259 2.27 3.53 3.88
N THR A 260 3.25 4.06 3.14
CA THR A 260 3.89 5.35 3.40
C THR A 260 3.97 6.20 2.15
N ASP A 261 3.93 7.52 2.32
CA ASP A 261 3.85 8.49 1.23
C ASP A 261 4.63 9.77 1.60
N ILE A 262 5.64 10.06 0.78
CA ILE A 262 6.37 11.33 0.76
C ILE A 262 6.09 12.10 -0.53
N GLY A 263 6.06 11.39 -1.67
CA GLY A 263 5.87 11.95 -3.01
C GLY A 263 4.78 11.28 -3.84
N GLY A 264 3.85 10.54 -3.22
CA GLY A 264 2.77 9.82 -3.93
C GLY A 264 2.64 8.35 -3.57
N SER A 265 3.43 7.85 -2.62
CA SER A 265 3.62 6.41 -2.44
C SER A 265 2.48 5.64 -1.76
N ILE A 266 1.41 6.30 -1.31
CA ILE A 266 0.12 5.67 -0.98
C ILE A 266 -0.84 5.89 -2.15
N ARG A 267 -0.89 7.12 -2.68
CA ARG A 267 -1.88 7.54 -3.69
C ARG A 267 -1.68 6.88 -5.05
N SER A 268 -0.43 6.75 -5.52
CA SER A 268 -0.08 6.11 -6.79
C SER A 268 -0.47 4.63 -6.82
N PRO A 269 -0.01 3.77 -5.88
CA PRO A 269 -0.39 2.37 -5.90
C PRO A 269 -1.89 2.16 -5.63
N ALA A 270 -2.53 3.02 -4.83
CA ALA A 270 -3.98 2.98 -4.66
C ALA A 270 -4.72 3.23 -5.98
N ALA A 271 -4.35 4.29 -6.70
CA ALA A 271 -4.94 4.62 -8.00
C ALA A 271 -4.71 3.52 -9.05
N PHE A 272 -3.51 2.94 -9.09
CA PHE A 272 -3.16 1.92 -10.09
C PHE A 272 -3.80 0.58 -9.80
N SER A 273 -4.03 0.26 -8.52
CA SER A 273 -4.64 -1.00 -8.09
C SER A 273 -6.17 -0.89 -7.93
N GLY A 274 -6.74 0.30 -8.13
CA GLY A 274 -8.19 0.54 -8.06
C GLY A 274 -8.76 0.45 -6.65
N VAL A 275 -8.01 0.93 -5.66
CA VAL A 275 -8.37 0.94 -4.24
C VAL A 275 -8.31 2.36 -3.69
N TYR A 276 -8.84 2.59 -2.49
CA TYR A 276 -8.73 3.88 -1.82
C TYR A 276 -7.41 3.98 -1.07
N GLY A 277 -6.85 5.18 -0.99
CA GLY A 277 -5.63 5.43 -0.22
C GLY A 277 -5.65 6.84 0.35
N LEU A 278 -5.40 6.97 1.65
CA LEU A 278 -5.32 8.27 2.32
C LEU A 278 -3.87 8.60 2.66
N LYS A 279 -3.38 9.72 2.11
CA LYS A 279 -2.18 10.39 2.61
C LYS A 279 -2.61 11.46 3.63
N PRO A 280 -2.61 11.18 4.95
CA PRO A 280 -3.01 12.19 5.93
C PRO A 280 -2.01 13.35 5.95
N THR A 281 -2.34 14.40 6.71
CA THR A 281 -1.35 15.39 7.12
C THR A 281 -0.21 14.66 7.83
N SER A 282 1.04 15.00 7.52
CA SER A 282 2.20 14.42 8.19
C SER A 282 2.09 14.60 9.71
N LYS A 283 2.69 13.68 10.47
CA LYS A 283 2.60 13.63 11.95
C LYS A 283 1.22 13.27 12.53
N ARG A 284 0.23 12.88 11.71
CA ARG A 284 -1.04 12.28 12.21
C ARG A 284 -0.96 10.78 12.47
N VAL A 285 -0.19 10.08 11.64
CA VAL A 285 0.17 8.66 11.81
C VAL A 285 1.68 8.61 11.98
N SER A 286 2.14 7.97 13.05
CA SER A 286 3.55 7.99 13.45
C SER A 286 4.42 7.19 12.48
N LEU A 287 5.63 7.70 12.24
CA LEU A 287 6.73 6.99 11.59
C LEU A 287 7.89 6.73 12.58
N ALA A 288 7.66 6.92 13.88
CA ALA A 288 8.68 6.68 14.89
C ALA A 288 8.98 5.17 14.98
N GLY A 289 10.26 4.83 14.87
CA GLY A 289 10.72 3.44 14.84
C GLY A 289 10.70 2.78 13.45
N THR A 290 10.36 3.52 12.37
CA THR A 290 10.50 2.99 11.00
C THR A 290 11.90 2.43 10.77
N GLY A 291 11.97 1.17 10.32
CA GLY A 291 13.22 0.42 10.28
C GLY A 291 14.17 0.89 9.18
N VAL A 292 13.64 1.21 7.99
CA VAL A 292 14.43 1.72 6.86
C VAL A 292 13.82 3.00 6.30
N SER A 293 14.66 4.02 6.09
CA SER A 293 14.26 5.28 5.44
C SER A 293 15.39 5.78 4.55
N PRO A 294 15.11 6.16 3.29
CA PRO A 294 16.11 6.74 2.38
C PRO A 294 16.51 8.17 2.76
N GLY A 295 15.78 8.83 3.67
CA GLY A 295 15.98 10.23 4.04
C GLY A 295 15.92 10.46 5.55
N LYS A 296 16.59 9.60 6.34
CA LYS A 296 16.59 9.75 7.80
C LYS A 296 17.17 11.11 8.21
N GLY A 297 16.39 11.89 8.95
CA GLY A 297 16.76 13.25 9.39
C GLY A 297 16.33 14.37 8.44
N GLN A 298 15.71 14.06 7.30
CA GLN A 298 15.11 15.08 6.43
C GLN A 298 13.82 15.60 7.06
N GLU A 299 13.72 16.93 7.22
CA GLU A 299 12.57 17.60 7.84
C GLU A 299 11.82 18.60 6.94
N SER A 300 12.29 18.82 5.72
CA SER A 300 11.71 19.79 4.78
C SER A 300 10.46 19.27 4.06
N VAL A 301 10.44 17.97 3.70
CA VAL A 301 9.33 17.28 3.05
C VAL A 301 9.01 16.02 3.86
N TYR A 302 8.10 16.16 4.83
CA TYR A 302 7.76 15.07 5.74
C TYR A 302 6.91 13.99 5.08
N ALA A 303 7.40 12.75 5.14
CA ALA A 303 6.60 11.56 4.85
C ALA A 303 5.47 11.36 5.89
N CYS A 304 4.47 10.56 5.52
CA CYS A 304 3.46 10.05 6.44
C CYS A 304 3.14 8.58 6.16
N ALA A 305 2.69 7.86 7.18
CA ALA A 305 1.99 6.60 7.01
C ALA A 305 0.49 6.84 6.80
N GLY A 306 -0.19 5.88 6.18
CA GLY A 306 -1.64 5.94 5.97
C GLY A 306 -2.22 4.66 5.36
N PRO A 307 -3.54 4.51 5.40
CA PRO A 307 -4.20 3.28 4.97
C PRO A 307 -4.40 3.23 3.46
N LEU A 308 -4.30 2.02 2.90
CA LEU A 308 -4.86 1.63 1.61
C LEU A 308 -6.01 0.64 1.87
N THR A 309 -7.20 0.88 1.34
CA THR A 309 -8.42 0.14 1.71
C THR A 309 -9.30 -0.14 0.50
N ASN A 310 -10.23 -1.09 0.61
CA ASN A 310 -11.29 -1.27 -0.41
C ASN A 310 -12.54 -0.39 -0.18
N SER A 311 -12.58 0.41 0.90
CA SER A 311 -13.76 1.20 1.29
C SER A 311 -13.35 2.52 1.97
N ILE A 312 -14.16 3.57 1.80
CA ILE A 312 -13.95 4.85 2.49
C ILE A 312 -14.22 4.70 4.00
N ASP A 313 -15.21 3.89 4.39
CA ASP A 313 -15.53 3.61 5.80
C ASP A 313 -14.34 2.98 6.54
N ASP A 314 -13.53 2.19 5.84
CA ASP A 314 -12.32 1.59 6.38
C ASP A 314 -11.20 2.61 6.62
N ILE A 315 -11.15 3.68 5.82
CA ILE A 315 -10.25 4.83 6.08
C ILE A 315 -10.71 5.55 7.34
N GLU A 316 -12.01 5.78 7.48
CA GLU A 316 -12.61 6.42 8.66
C GLU A 316 -12.33 5.60 9.93
N LEU A 317 -12.58 4.29 9.88
CA LEU A 317 -12.31 3.37 10.98
C LEU A 317 -10.83 3.37 11.38
N PHE A 318 -9.92 3.29 10.39
CA PHE A 318 -8.48 3.35 10.66
C PHE A 318 -8.11 4.66 11.36
N MET A 319 -8.50 5.81 10.79
CA MET A 319 -8.11 7.12 11.31
C MET A 319 -8.70 7.38 12.69
N ASP A 320 -9.96 7.03 12.93
CA ASP A 320 -10.61 7.18 14.23
C ASP A 320 -9.95 6.29 15.29
N ALA A 321 -9.84 4.98 15.04
CA ALA A 321 -9.26 4.04 15.99
C ALA A 321 -7.79 4.39 16.31
N TYR A 322 -6.98 4.66 15.29
CA TYR A 322 -5.57 4.97 15.45
C TYR A 322 -5.36 6.28 16.22
N VAL A 323 -6.07 7.35 15.86
CA VAL A 323 -5.87 8.67 16.46
C VAL A 323 -6.51 8.76 17.83
N ASN A 324 -7.80 8.43 17.96
CA ASN A 324 -8.56 8.67 19.19
C ASN A 324 -8.30 7.63 20.28
N MET A 325 -8.14 6.35 19.91
CA MET A 325 -7.83 5.28 20.86
C MET A 325 -6.33 5.02 20.96
N GLY A 326 -5.63 4.99 19.82
CA GLY A 326 -4.18 4.75 19.78
C GLY A 326 -3.33 5.90 20.36
N LYS A 327 -3.82 7.14 20.27
CA LYS A 327 -3.17 8.35 20.84
C LYS A 327 -1.66 8.39 20.56
N PRO A 328 -1.24 8.43 19.28
CA PRO A 328 0.16 8.26 18.87
C PRO A 328 1.12 9.27 19.54
N TRP A 329 0.64 10.45 19.89
CA TRP A 329 1.41 11.49 20.62
C TRP A 329 1.89 11.06 22.01
N ASN A 330 1.36 9.98 22.60
CA ASN A 330 1.86 9.42 23.85
C ASN A 330 3.11 8.55 23.67
N LEU A 331 3.40 8.12 22.43
CA LEU A 331 4.49 7.20 22.08
C LEU A 331 5.51 7.87 21.15
N ASP A 332 5.09 8.88 20.40
CA ASP A 332 5.92 9.65 19.47
C ASP A 332 5.72 11.14 19.70
N GLN A 333 6.75 11.80 20.22
CA GLN A 333 6.75 13.25 20.49
C GLN A 333 6.53 14.12 19.24
N ASN A 334 6.79 13.59 18.04
CA ASN A 334 6.56 14.31 16.79
C ASN A 334 5.11 14.23 16.32
N SER A 335 4.29 13.34 16.89
CA SER A 335 2.89 13.17 16.50
C SER A 335 2.01 14.30 17.05
N LEU A 336 1.08 14.78 16.22
CA LEU A 336 0.19 15.88 16.57
C LEU A 336 -0.92 15.40 17.54
N PRO A 337 -1.10 16.03 18.71
CA PRO A 337 -2.14 15.67 19.68
C PRO A 337 -3.50 16.24 19.27
N MET A 338 -3.99 15.81 18.10
CA MET A 338 -5.24 16.28 17.51
C MET A 338 -6.20 15.11 17.30
N PRO A 339 -7.38 15.11 17.96
CA PRO A 339 -8.35 14.03 17.81
C PRO A 339 -8.89 13.95 16.38
N TRP A 340 -9.36 12.77 16.01
CA TRP A 340 -10.20 12.58 14.83
C TRP A 340 -11.61 13.11 15.14
N ARG A 341 -12.11 14.02 14.31
CA ARG A 341 -13.28 14.87 14.59
C ARG A 341 -14.45 14.52 13.68
N HIS A 342 -15.33 13.64 14.17
CA HIS A 342 -16.54 13.18 13.47
C HIS A 342 -17.50 14.34 13.11
N GLU A 343 -17.50 15.40 13.91
CA GLU A 343 -18.32 16.60 13.68
C GLU A 343 -17.90 17.36 12.41
N VAL A 344 -16.66 17.22 11.94
CA VAL A 344 -16.20 17.85 10.68
C VAL A 344 -16.90 17.22 9.49
N ALA A 345 -17.03 15.89 9.46
CA ALA A 345 -17.72 15.17 8.38
C ALA A 345 -19.21 15.55 8.27
N THR A 346 -19.82 15.99 9.38
CA THR A 346 -21.23 16.40 9.44
C THR A 346 -21.44 17.91 9.51
N THR A 347 -20.37 18.70 9.36
CA THR A 347 -20.41 20.17 9.43
C THR A 347 -21.26 20.75 8.29
N TYR A 348 -21.05 20.25 7.08
CA TYR A 348 -21.79 20.66 5.90
C TYR A 348 -23.09 19.86 5.80
N LYS A 349 -24.24 20.52 5.92
CA LYS A 349 -25.56 19.86 5.98
C LYS A 349 -26.15 19.61 4.61
N LYS A 350 -25.74 20.40 3.62
CA LYS A 350 -26.19 20.26 2.23
C LYS A 350 -24.97 20.18 1.32
N PRO A 351 -25.06 19.44 0.20
CA PRO A 351 -24.02 19.44 -0.83
C PRO A 351 -23.64 20.86 -1.29
N SER A 352 -24.61 21.78 -1.36
CA SER A 352 -24.40 23.18 -1.74
C SER A 352 -23.51 23.98 -0.78
N ASP A 353 -23.32 23.49 0.44
CA ASP A 353 -22.45 24.12 1.43
C ASP A 353 -20.97 23.77 1.17
N ILE A 354 -20.71 22.78 0.31
CA ILE A 354 -19.37 22.30 -0.04
C ILE A 354 -18.95 22.94 -1.36
N THR A 355 -17.73 23.49 -1.37
CA THR A 355 -17.06 23.92 -2.60
C THR A 355 -15.93 22.96 -2.93
N VAL A 356 -15.95 22.38 -4.13
CA VAL A 356 -14.86 21.54 -4.65
C VAL A 356 -14.21 22.25 -5.81
N ALA A 357 -12.90 22.49 -5.70
CA ALA A 357 -12.12 23.08 -6.77
C ALA A 357 -11.42 21.96 -7.58
N ILE A 358 -11.55 21.99 -8.91
CA ILE A 358 -10.92 21.02 -9.81
C ILE A 358 -9.73 21.69 -10.50
N MET A 359 -8.54 21.11 -10.26
CA MET A 359 -7.34 21.36 -11.03
C MET A 359 -7.31 20.40 -12.22
N TRP A 360 -7.38 20.93 -13.44
CA TRP A 360 -7.44 20.11 -14.67
C TRP A 360 -6.07 19.71 -15.19
N ASP A 361 -5.07 20.53 -14.90
CA ASP A 361 -3.68 20.41 -15.31
C ASP A 361 -2.87 21.22 -14.28
N ASP A 362 -1.73 20.73 -13.85
CA ASP A 362 -0.88 21.40 -12.87
C ASP A 362 0.12 22.39 -13.52
N GLY A 363 0.17 22.43 -14.86
CA GLY A 363 1.10 23.23 -15.66
C GLY A 363 2.41 22.49 -16.01
N LEU A 364 2.64 21.30 -15.45
CA LEU A 364 3.85 20.49 -15.65
C LEU A 364 3.54 19.13 -16.28
N VAL A 365 2.51 18.45 -15.78
CA VAL A 365 2.10 17.11 -16.21
C VAL A 365 0.65 17.16 -16.70
N ARG A 366 0.50 17.13 -18.01
CA ARG A 366 -0.81 17.09 -18.65
C ARG A 366 -1.48 15.73 -18.46
N PRO A 367 -2.70 15.65 -17.90
CA PRO A 367 -3.39 14.36 -17.74
C PRO A 367 -3.77 13.72 -19.07
N GLN A 368 -3.59 12.40 -19.15
CA GLN A 368 -4.04 11.59 -20.29
C GLN A 368 -5.57 11.65 -20.47
N PRO A 369 -6.11 11.40 -21.69
CA PRO A 369 -7.56 11.48 -21.94
C PRO A 369 -8.44 10.66 -20.97
N PRO A 370 -8.08 9.43 -20.54
CA PRO A 370 -8.87 8.69 -19.56
C PRO A 370 -8.97 9.37 -18.19
N ILE A 371 -7.90 10.03 -17.73
CA ILE A 371 -7.88 10.76 -16.46
C ILE A 371 -8.72 12.04 -16.56
N THR A 372 -8.57 12.79 -17.66
CA THR A 372 -9.40 13.96 -17.93
C THR A 372 -10.88 13.61 -17.98
N ARG A 373 -11.24 12.47 -18.60
CA ARG A 373 -12.62 11.95 -18.61
C ARG A 373 -13.10 11.63 -17.19
N GLY A 374 -12.26 11.04 -16.33
CA GLY A 374 -12.58 10.78 -14.93
C GLY A 374 -12.86 12.06 -14.13
N LEU A 375 -12.06 13.11 -14.33
CA LEU A 375 -12.28 14.42 -13.69
C LEU A 375 -13.60 15.07 -14.15
N LYS A 376 -13.95 14.98 -15.43
CA LYS A 376 -15.25 15.43 -15.96
C LYS A 376 -16.41 14.65 -15.33
N TYR A 377 -16.29 13.33 -15.27
CA TYR A 377 -17.29 12.50 -14.62
C TYR A 377 -17.50 12.88 -13.14
N LEU A 378 -16.41 13.14 -12.41
CA LEU A 378 -16.48 13.62 -11.02
C LEU A 378 -17.17 14.99 -10.93
N GLN A 379 -16.80 15.95 -11.79
CA GLN A 379 -17.43 17.27 -11.87
C GLN A 379 -18.94 17.15 -12.07
N ASP A 380 -19.37 16.32 -13.03
CA ASP A 380 -20.77 16.13 -13.37
C ASP A 380 -21.54 15.54 -12.19
N LYS A 381 -20.99 14.51 -11.53
CA LYS A 381 -21.61 13.86 -10.37
C LYS A 381 -21.73 14.80 -9.17
N LEU A 382 -20.68 15.58 -8.86
CA LEU A 382 -20.72 16.56 -7.78
C LEU A 382 -21.73 17.67 -8.06
N SER A 383 -21.75 18.20 -9.29
CA SER A 383 -22.67 19.27 -9.69
C SER A 383 -24.12 18.79 -9.66
N GLN A 384 -24.40 17.56 -10.13
CA GLN A 384 -25.73 16.94 -10.05
C GLN A 384 -26.20 16.74 -8.60
N ALA A 385 -25.27 16.43 -7.68
CA ALA A 385 -25.57 16.34 -6.26
C ALA A 385 -25.80 17.72 -5.59
N GLY A 386 -25.55 18.82 -6.29
CA GLY A 386 -25.71 20.18 -5.79
C GLY A 386 -24.45 20.78 -5.14
N VAL A 387 -23.28 20.14 -5.29
CA VAL A 387 -21.99 20.68 -4.81
C VAL A 387 -21.55 21.85 -5.68
N LYS A 388 -21.01 22.91 -5.07
CA LYS A 388 -20.42 24.02 -5.84
C LYS A 388 -19.07 23.60 -6.40
N VAL A 389 -18.99 23.36 -7.71
CA VAL A 389 -17.74 22.99 -8.38
C VAL A 389 -17.13 24.20 -9.07
N ILE A 390 -15.85 24.48 -8.81
CA ILE A 390 -15.10 25.59 -9.42
C ILE A 390 -13.80 25.09 -10.07
N LYS A 391 -13.24 25.88 -10.98
CA LYS A 391 -11.89 25.64 -11.50
C LYS A 391 -10.86 26.14 -10.48
N PHE A 392 -9.79 25.38 -10.29
CA PHE A 392 -8.57 25.83 -9.60
C PHE A 392 -7.44 25.97 -10.61
N ASP A 393 -6.85 27.15 -10.67
CA ASP A 393 -5.61 27.38 -11.40
C ASP A 393 -4.44 27.23 -10.42
N PRO A 394 -3.51 26.29 -10.67
CA PRO A 394 -2.41 26.03 -9.76
C PRO A 394 -1.46 27.23 -9.69
N ILE A 395 -0.89 27.47 -8.50
CA ILE A 395 -0.02 28.62 -8.23
C ILE A 395 1.41 28.11 -8.09
N GLU A 396 2.32 28.68 -8.89
CA GLU A 396 3.77 28.46 -8.78
C GLU A 396 4.20 26.98 -8.79
N THR A 397 3.50 26.11 -9.55
CA THR A 397 3.79 24.66 -9.58
C THR A 397 5.23 24.35 -9.94
N GLN A 398 5.81 25.06 -10.91
CA GLN A 398 7.21 24.87 -11.31
C GLN A 398 8.17 25.17 -10.15
N LEU A 399 7.97 26.30 -9.45
CA LEU A 399 8.79 26.64 -8.28
C LEU A 399 8.65 25.59 -7.18
N ALA A 400 7.42 25.14 -6.88
CA ALA A 400 7.18 24.09 -5.90
C ALA A 400 7.86 22.77 -6.29
N TYR A 401 7.82 22.39 -7.56
CA TYR A 401 8.49 21.20 -8.09
C TYR A 401 10.01 21.32 -7.95
N ASP A 402 10.60 22.44 -8.37
CA ASP A 402 12.05 22.68 -8.29
C ASP A 402 12.53 22.63 -6.83
N VAL A 403 11.85 23.36 -5.94
CA VAL A 403 12.16 23.39 -4.51
C VAL A 403 12.05 22.00 -3.87
N VAL A 404 10.99 21.24 -4.17
CA VAL A 404 10.83 19.89 -3.59
C VAL A 404 11.93 18.93 -4.07
N ASN A 405 12.33 19.00 -5.35
CA ASN A 405 13.42 18.17 -5.86
C ASN A 405 14.77 18.54 -5.24
N ASP A 406 15.03 19.83 -5.04
CA ASP A 406 16.21 20.30 -4.31
C ASP A 406 16.18 19.78 -2.86
N LEU A 407 15.04 19.86 -2.18
CA LEU A 407 14.88 19.38 -0.81
C LEU A 407 15.05 17.87 -0.64
N TYR A 408 14.64 17.07 -1.64
CA TYR A 408 14.95 15.64 -1.65
C TYR A 408 16.44 15.36 -1.79
N SER A 409 17.22 16.30 -2.33
CA SER A 409 18.61 16.12 -2.70
C SER A 409 19.61 16.91 -1.85
N CYS A 410 19.15 17.75 -0.90
CA CYS A 410 19.84 18.78 -0.10
C CYS A 410 21.14 18.43 0.67
N ASP A 411 21.89 17.39 0.27
CA ASP A 411 23.29 17.49 -0.18
C ASP A 411 23.98 16.12 -0.41
N GLY A 412 23.23 15.15 -0.94
CA GLY A 412 23.79 13.85 -1.33
C GLY A 412 24.20 13.71 -2.78
N ASN A 413 23.44 14.29 -3.71
CA ASN A 413 23.80 14.28 -5.14
C ASN A 413 24.79 15.39 -5.50
N PHE A 414 25.59 15.87 -4.54
CA PHE A 414 26.63 16.89 -4.71
C PHE A 414 27.68 16.54 -5.79
N LYS A 415 27.72 15.30 -6.29
CA LYS A 415 28.57 14.82 -7.41
C LYS A 415 27.87 13.83 -8.36
N ALA A 416 26.53 13.78 -8.41
CA ALA A 416 25.83 12.91 -9.35
C ALA A 416 25.45 13.72 -10.60
N ILE A 417 26.33 14.00 -11.57
CA ILE A 417 27.50 13.30 -12.15
C ILE A 417 28.39 14.41 -12.78
N PRO A 418 29.73 14.25 -12.95
CA PRO A 418 30.47 15.04 -13.94
C PRO A 418 29.87 14.99 -15.35
#